data_AF-A0A3Q9WI10-F1
#
_entry.id   AF-A0A3Q9WI10-F1
#
_cell.length_a   1.000
_cell.length_b   1.000
_cell.length_c   1.000
_cell.angle_alpha   90.00
_cell.angle_beta   90.00
_cell.angle_gamma   90.00
#
_symmetry.space_group_name_H-M   'P 1'
#
loop_
_entity.id
_entity.type
_entity.pdbx_description
1 polymer ?
#
loop_
_entity_poly.entity_id
_entity_poly.type
_entity_poly.pdbx_seq_one_letter_code
_entity_poly.pdbx_strand_id
1 'polypeptide(L)'
;MVAGIGAVTLLGRLLGIVPRRLATHPRWLALINPVASLLVKGIATAGSAGHGRTEYYGVTSARAVSGATATWRDADLGPLGPVSPPVRFGFSSAPPRPQLVSVTTTIRHPER
;
A
#
# COMPACT_ATOMS: atom_id res chain seq x y z
N MET A 1 -5.71 1.87 20.29
CA MET A 1 -4.45 1.67 19.53
C MET A 1 -3.77 3.02 19.37
N VAL A 2 -2.45 3.07 19.58
CA VAL A 2 -1.61 4.24 19.33
C VAL A 2 -0.42 3.81 18.47
N ALA A 3 0.02 4.65 17.53
CA ALA A 3 1.16 4.36 16.67
C ALA A 3 2.12 5.56 16.60
N GLY A 4 3.41 5.29 16.74
CA GLY A 4 4.49 6.24 16.51
C GLY A 4 4.80 6.33 15.01
N ILE A 5 4.81 7.56 14.48
CA ILE A 5 5.16 7.81 13.08
C ILE A 5 6.62 8.23 12.98
N GLY A 6 7.40 7.46 12.23
CA GLY A 6 8.81 7.67 12.02
C GLY A 6 9.15 8.46 10.76
N ALA A 7 10.42 8.33 10.35
CA ALA A 7 10.96 9.01 9.19
C ALA A 7 10.29 8.59 7.87
N VAL A 8 10.39 9.47 6.87
CA VAL A 8 10.03 9.15 5.48
C VAL A 8 10.95 8.02 5.00
N THR A 9 10.34 6.93 4.51
CA THR A 9 11.10 5.77 4.02
C THR A 9 11.77 6.09 2.68
N LEU A 10 12.72 5.25 2.24
CA LEU A 10 13.29 5.38 0.90
C LEU A 10 12.19 5.37 -0.18
N LEU A 11 11.22 4.47 -0.05
CA LEU A 11 10.04 4.43 -0.91
C LEU A 11 9.27 5.76 -0.85
N GLY A 12 9.02 6.30 0.35
CA GLY A 12 8.34 7.58 0.51
C GLY A 12 9.05 8.75 -0.19
N ARG A 13 10.39 8.76 -0.17
CA ARG A 13 11.19 9.75 -0.90
C ARG A 13 11.05 9.59 -2.41
N LEU A 14 11.14 8.36 -2.92
CA LEU A 14 10.97 8.05 -4.34
C LEU A 14 9.55 8.42 -4.83
N LEU A 15 8.53 8.13 -4.04
CA LEU A 15 7.15 8.50 -4.35
C LEU A 15 6.96 10.03 -4.40
N GLY A 16 7.70 10.78 -3.59
CA GLY A 16 7.69 12.24 -3.59
C GLY A 16 8.21 12.88 -4.89
N ILE A 17 8.90 12.13 -5.75
CA ILE A 17 9.37 12.60 -7.06
C ILE A 17 8.22 12.69 -8.07
N VAL A 18 7.21 11.81 -7.94
CA VAL A 18 6.10 11.72 -8.89
C VAL A 18 4.97 12.66 -8.43
N PRO A 19 4.50 13.61 -9.27
CA PRO A 19 3.39 14.46 -8.92
C PRO A 19 2.14 13.63 -8.55
N ARG A 20 1.44 14.05 -7.49
CA ARG A 20 0.27 13.30 -6.96
C ARG A 20 -0.75 12.92 -8.03
N ARG A 21 -1.05 13.83 -8.96
CA ARG A 21 -1.99 13.57 -10.07
C ARG A 21 -1.58 12.39 -10.93
N LEU A 22 -0.28 12.22 -11.19
CA LEU A 22 0.25 11.11 -11.96
C LEU A 22 0.32 9.83 -11.11
N ALA A 23 0.81 9.94 -9.87
CA ALA A 23 0.93 8.83 -8.92
C ALA A 23 -0.41 8.15 -8.60
N THR A 24 -1.55 8.82 -8.83
CA THR A 24 -2.89 8.23 -8.65
C THR A 24 -3.64 7.99 -9.97
N HIS A 25 -3.02 8.24 -11.13
CA HIS A 25 -3.71 8.12 -12.42
C HIS A 25 -3.77 6.65 -12.87
N PRO A 26 -4.96 6.09 -13.19
CA PRO A 26 -5.10 4.67 -13.53
C PRO A 26 -4.22 4.18 -14.68
N ARG A 27 -4.05 4.97 -15.75
CA ARG A 27 -3.18 4.58 -16.89
C ARG A 27 -1.71 4.52 -16.48
N TRP A 28 -1.27 5.41 -15.58
CA TRP A 28 0.08 5.40 -15.05
C TRP A 28 0.30 4.18 -14.17
N LEU A 29 -0.66 3.91 -13.27
CA LEU A 29 -0.62 2.75 -12.37
C LEU A 29 -0.64 1.43 -13.13
N ALA A 30 -1.38 1.33 -14.23
CA ALA A 30 -1.34 0.16 -15.12
C ALA A 30 0.04 -0.02 -15.77
N LEU A 31 0.64 1.09 -16.24
CA LEU A 31 1.93 1.09 -16.93
C LEU A 31 3.07 0.63 -16.01
N ILE A 32 3.11 1.11 -14.75
CA ILE A 32 4.18 0.77 -13.81
C ILE A 32 3.95 -0.56 -13.07
N ASN A 33 2.77 -1.17 -13.21
CA ASN A 33 2.40 -2.40 -12.49
C ASN A 33 3.40 -3.55 -12.65
N PRO A 34 3.90 -3.87 -13.86
CA PRO A 34 4.88 -4.95 -14.02
C PRO A 34 6.18 -4.68 -13.25
N VAL A 35 6.62 -3.41 -13.23
CA VAL A 35 7.83 -2.99 -12.52
C VAL A 35 7.61 -3.07 -11.00
N ALA A 36 6.46 -2.60 -10.50
CA ALA A 36 6.12 -2.67 -9.08
C ALA A 36 6.10 -4.13 -8.57
N SER A 37 5.46 -5.03 -9.31
CA SER A 37 5.37 -6.45 -8.97
C SER A 37 6.72 -7.17 -8.99
N LEU A 38 7.65 -6.70 -9.84
CA LEU A 38 9.02 -7.25 -9.90
C LEU A 38 9.88 -6.77 -8.73
N LEU A 39 9.77 -5.50 -8.34
CA LEU A 39 10.59 -4.90 -7.29
C LEU A 39 10.21 -5.41 -5.89
N VAL A 40 8.92 -5.62 -5.64
CA VAL A 40 8.46 -6.13 -4.34
C VAL A 40 7.43 -7.22 -4.55
N LYS A 41 7.82 -8.46 -4.23
CA LYS A 41 6.96 -9.63 -4.36
C LYS A 41 5.66 -9.43 -3.60
N GLY A 42 4.53 -9.56 -4.31
CA GLY A 42 3.19 -9.42 -3.75
C GLY A 42 2.64 -8.00 -3.76
N ILE A 43 3.39 -7.01 -4.26
CA ILE A 43 2.85 -5.66 -4.51
C ILE A 43 2.36 -5.56 -5.95
N ALA A 44 1.22 -4.91 -6.14
CA ALA A 44 0.71 -4.54 -7.45
C ALA A 44 -0.01 -3.19 -7.36
N THR A 45 0.05 -2.40 -8.42
CA THR A 45 -0.63 -1.10 -8.57
C THR A 45 -1.90 -1.19 -9.40
N ALA A 46 -2.12 -2.29 -10.12
CA ALA A 46 -3.34 -2.57 -10.87
C ALA A 46 -3.72 -4.05 -10.80
N GLY A 47 -5.01 -4.35 -10.67
CA GLY A 47 -5.51 -5.71 -10.63
C GLY A 47 -7.03 -5.81 -10.74
N SER A 48 -7.55 -7.04 -10.69
CA SER A 48 -8.98 -7.29 -10.78
C SER A 48 -9.69 -6.99 -9.45
N ALA A 49 -10.80 -6.27 -9.51
CA ALA A 49 -11.72 -6.05 -8.40
C ALA A 49 -12.92 -7.02 -8.45
N GLY A 50 -12.84 -8.04 -9.30
CA GLY A 50 -13.95 -8.95 -9.63
C GLY A 50 -15.05 -8.29 -10.47
N HIS A 51 -15.90 -9.13 -11.08
CA HIS A 51 -17.05 -8.70 -11.90
C HIS A 51 -16.65 -7.74 -13.06
N GLY A 52 -15.55 -8.03 -13.75
CA GLY A 52 -15.06 -7.22 -14.88
C GLY A 52 -14.48 -5.85 -14.52
N ARG A 53 -14.44 -5.49 -13.23
CA ARG A 53 -13.89 -4.21 -12.76
C ARG A 53 -12.39 -4.30 -12.55
N THR A 54 -11.69 -3.21 -12.83
CA THR A 54 -10.26 -3.07 -12.56
C THR A 54 -10.05 -2.08 -11.44
N GLU A 55 -9.21 -2.43 -10.48
CA GLU A 55 -8.84 -1.57 -9.35
C GLU A 55 -7.36 -1.16 -9.44
N TYR A 56 -7.09 0.07 -8.99
CA TYR A 56 -5.77 0.68 -9.03
C TYR A 56 -5.43 1.29 -7.68
N TYR A 57 -4.21 1.06 -7.19
CA TYR A 57 -3.71 1.59 -5.93
C TYR A 57 -2.57 2.58 -6.18
N GLY A 58 -2.87 3.87 -6.03
CA GLY A 58 -1.88 4.94 -6.10
C GLY A 58 -1.34 5.30 -4.71
N VAL A 59 -0.08 5.02 -4.45
CA VAL A 59 0.59 5.38 -3.19
C VAL A 59 1.38 6.66 -3.38
N THR A 60 1.25 7.62 -2.47
CA THR A 60 1.86 8.96 -2.62
C THR A 60 2.83 9.32 -1.50
N SER A 61 2.79 8.59 -0.39
CA SER A 61 3.73 8.74 0.70
C SER A 61 3.89 7.43 1.45
N ALA A 62 5.07 7.24 2.05
CA ALA A 62 5.36 6.15 2.97
C ALA A 62 6.27 6.65 4.10
N ARG A 63 5.85 6.40 5.34
CA ARG A 63 6.63 6.67 6.57
C ARG A 63 6.73 5.42 7.40
N ALA A 64 7.85 5.23 8.09
CA ALA A 64 8.00 4.10 9.00
C ALA A 64 6.98 4.21 10.14
N VAL A 65 6.43 3.08 10.60
CA VAL A 65 5.82 3.01 11.93
C VAL A 65 6.94 2.65 12.89
N SER A 66 7.28 3.55 13.82
CA SER A 66 8.41 3.37 14.74
C SER A 66 8.03 2.62 16.02
N GLY A 67 6.73 2.52 16.31
CA GLY A 67 6.18 1.77 17.43
C GLY A 67 4.66 1.72 17.32
N ALA A 68 4.03 0.73 17.93
CA ALA A 68 2.58 0.69 18.08
C ALA A 68 2.22 -0.04 19.38
N THR A 69 1.15 0.41 20.01
CA THR A 69 0.51 -0.28 21.14
C THR A 69 -0.97 -0.50 20.80
N ALA A 70 -1.43 -1.72 20.99
CA ALA A 70 -2.79 -2.11 20.66
C ALA A 70 -3.26 -3.23 21.59
N THR A 71 -4.53 -3.16 21.96
CA THR A 71 -5.21 -4.20 22.73
C THR A 71 -6.37 -4.74 21.93
N TRP A 72 -6.67 -6.04 22.10
CA TRP A 72 -7.83 -6.70 21.54
C TRP A 72 -8.46 -7.58 22.60
N ARG A 73 -9.75 -7.35 22.92
CA ARG A 73 -10.45 -8.04 24.02
C ARG A 73 -9.62 -8.03 25.31
N ASP A 74 -9.18 -6.83 25.69
CA ASP A 74 -8.36 -6.54 26.88
C ASP A 74 -6.98 -7.23 26.93
N ALA A 75 -6.57 -7.93 25.87
CA ALA A 75 -5.23 -8.50 25.74
C ALA A 75 -4.29 -7.58 24.94
N ASP A 76 -3.08 -7.35 25.44
CA ASP A 76 -2.01 -6.67 24.70
C ASP A 76 -1.60 -7.51 23.48
N LEU A 77 -1.45 -6.85 22.32
CA LEU A 77 -1.11 -7.51 21.06
C LEU A 77 0.41 -7.70 20.88
N GLY A 78 1.22 -7.33 21.86
CA GLY A 78 2.67 -7.50 21.85
C GLY A 78 3.42 -6.39 21.10
N PRO A 79 4.74 -6.56 20.95
CA PRO A 79 5.59 -5.57 20.31
C PRO A 79 5.32 -5.46 18.81
N LEU A 80 5.68 -4.31 18.23
CA LEU A 80 5.62 -4.10 16.78
C LEU A 80 6.53 -5.09 16.05
N GLY A 81 5.92 -6.02 15.31
CA GLY A 81 6.60 -7.02 14.49
C GLY A 81 6.41 -6.81 12.98
N PRO A 82 7.14 -7.56 12.15
CA PRO A 82 6.90 -7.57 10.72
C PRO A 82 5.52 -8.15 10.39
N VAL A 83 4.89 -7.65 9.33
CA VAL A 83 3.65 -8.19 8.79
C VAL A 83 3.96 -9.54 8.13
N SER A 84 3.58 -10.62 8.80
CA SER A 84 3.72 -11.99 8.32
C SER A 84 2.57 -12.86 8.84
N PRO A 85 1.91 -13.67 8.00
CA PRO A 85 2.11 -13.76 6.55
C PRO A 85 1.71 -12.47 5.81
N PRO A 86 2.15 -12.26 4.56
CA PRO A 86 1.73 -11.11 3.76
C PRO A 86 0.20 -10.99 3.74
N VAL A 87 -0.31 -9.83 4.15
CA VAL A 87 -1.75 -9.58 4.18
C VAL A 87 -2.24 -9.25 2.77
N ARG A 88 -3.27 -9.95 2.29
CA ARG A 88 -3.88 -9.62 0.99
C ARG A 88 -4.91 -8.50 1.18
N PHE A 89 -4.65 -7.34 0.61
CA PHE A 89 -5.61 -6.28 0.44
C PHE A 89 -5.98 -6.18 -1.05
N GLY A 90 -7.16 -6.69 -1.40
CA GLY A 90 -7.55 -6.89 -2.79
C GLY A 90 -6.55 -7.80 -3.51
N PHE A 91 -5.90 -7.25 -4.54
CA PHE A 91 -4.93 -7.95 -5.39
C PHE A 91 -3.45 -7.70 -5.00
N SER A 92 -3.19 -6.92 -3.94
CA SER A 92 -1.84 -6.54 -3.51
C SER A 92 -1.63 -6.84 -2.02
N SER A 93 -0.38 -6.85 -1.58
CA SER A 93 0.02 -6.97 -0.18
C SER A 93 0.74 -5.71 0.30
N ALA A 94 0.82 -5.56 1.63
CA ALA A 94 1.75 -4.64 2.27
C ALA A 94 3.17 -5.26 2.36
N PRO A 95 4.24 -4.45 2.34
CA PRO A 95 5.58 -4.92 2.71
C PRO A 95 5.63 -5.48 4.14
N PRO A 96 6.57 -6.39 4.44
CA PRO A 96 6.74 -6.92 5.80
C PRO A 96 7.11 -5.87 6.84
N ARG A 97 7.83 -4.81 6.46
CA ARG A 97 8.19 -3.73 7.39
C ARG A 97 6.98 -2.79 7.61
N PRO A 98 6.53 -2.59 8.86
CA PRO A 98 5.40 -1.72 9.15
C PRO A 98 5.62 -0.27 8.68
N GLN A 99 4.65 0.26 7.95
CA GLN A 99 4.70 1.60 7.39
C GLN A 99 3.30 2.21 7.29
N LEU A 100 3.22 3.53 7.53
CA LEU A 100 2.05 4.33 7.25
C LEU A 100 2.15 4.84 5.80
N VAL A 101 1.13 4.54 5.00
CA VAL A 101 1.06 4.95 3.60
C VAL A 101 -0.22 5.74 3.30
N SER A 102 -0.13 6.68 2.39
CA SER A 102 -1.31 7.35 1.82
C SER A 102 -1.61 6.73 0.47
N VAL A 103 -2.71 5.97 0.42
CA VAL A 103 -3.19 5.25 -0.76
C VAL A 103 -4.46 5.89 -1.30
N THR A 104 -4.54 6.01 -2.63
CA THR A 104 -5.76 6.35 -3.36
C THR A 104 -6.17 5.14 -4.18
N THR A 105 -7.36 4.63 -3.90
CA THR A 105 -7.95 3.52 -4.63
C THR A 105 -8.88 4.05 -5.72
N THR A 106 -8.69 3.59 -6.95
CA THR A 106 -9.62 3.86 -8.06
C THR A 106 -10.17 2.57 -8.59
N ILE A 107 -11.50 2.46 -8.69
CA ILE A 107 -12.17 1.32 -9.33
C ILE A 107 -12.73 1.81 -10.66
N ARG A 108 -12.37 1.13 -11.75
CA ARG A 108 -12.95 1.32 -13.09
C ARG A 108 -13.92 0.21 -13.38
N HIS A 109 -15.09 0.63 -13.84
CA HIS A 109 -16.11 -0.27 -14.37
C HIS A 109 -15.87 -0.51 -15.86
N PRO A 110 -16.20 -1.70 -16.38
CA PRO A 110 -16.28 -1.89 -17.81
C PRO A 110 -17.31 -0.91 -18.38
N GLU A 111 -17.02 -0.36 -19.56
CA GLU A 111 -18.03 0.41 -20.30
C GLU A 111 -19.19 -0.54 -20.63
N ARG A 112 -20.42 -0.08 -20.35
CA ARG A 112 -21.64 -0.88 -20.56
C ARG A 112 -21.93 -1.06 -22.04
#